data_AF-A0A3C0XM57-F1
#
_entry.id   AF-A0A3C0XM57-F1
#
_cell.length_a   1.000
_cell.length_b   1.000
_cell.length_c   1.000
_cell.angle_alpha   90.00
_cell.angle_beta   90.00
_cell.angle_gamma   90.00
#
_symmetry.space_group_name_H-M   'P 1'
#
loop_
_entity.id
_entity.type
_entity.pdbx_description
1 polymer ?
#
loop_
_entity_poly.entity_id
_entity_poly.type
_entity_poly.pdbx_seq_one_letter_code
_entity_poly.pdbx_strand_id
1 'polypeptide(L)'
;MMAAFLFPARLVRPRNAKEDAPMDLDSQTLVERARDLPVFDGYPYLVTALVGGLYHFIVLPGDLGRSELVTLARRQHSANRLRTCLAGGPDAATYVSDDGEEVAEVPRCTDPISDRLLGPEEFPITAELRDRQHRLRAFIAASQTRSAGGYLVDRMRGRTATAEDLVRLSGTDPDGVPVGLARCAVCTAYRGEYLPGHQPGLVVRVFCRCENHNRCARCLHRLHEHRLGAAYYDERRAGVWHVPAFCGLSHVCPQRGER
;
A
#
# COMPACT_ATOMS: atom_id res chain seq x y z
N MET A 1 8.41 -30.30 2.09
CA MET A 1 7.94 -30.16 0.68
C MET A 1 7.02 -28.95 0.61
N MET A 2 7.56 -27.77 0.31
CA MET A 2 6.76 -26.53 0.17
C MET A 2 6.37 -26.37 -1.29
N ALA A 3 5.07 -26.36 -1.56
CA ALA A 3 4.54 -25.99 -2.87
C ALA A 3 4.75 -24.48 -3.07
N ALA A 4 5.64 -24.14 -4.00
CA ALA A 4 5.80 -22.78 -4.49
C ALA A 4 4.53 -22.41 -5.28
N PHE A 5 3.65 -21.61 -4.69
CA PHE A 5 2.57 -20.94 -5.43
C PHE A 5 3.19 -19.79 -6.24
N LEU A 6 3.68 -20.14 -7.42
CA LEU A 6 3.93 -19.20 -8.51
C LEU A 6 2.57 -18.68 -8.98
N PHE A 7 2.19 -17.48 -8.58
CA PHE A 7 1.23 -16.71 -9.36
C PHE A 7 1.94 -16.27 -10.65
N PRO A 8 1.40 -16.56 -11.85
CA PRO A 8 1.89 -15.92 -13.05
C PRO A 8 1.39 -14.47 -13.00
N ALA A 9 2.19 -13.58 -12.42
CA ALA A 9 2.17 -12.20 -12.86
C ALA A 9 2.67 -12.22 -14.31
N ARG A 10 1.77 -12.44 -15.27
CA ARG A 10 2.03 -12.07 -16.65
C ARG A 10 2.20 -10.56 -16.64
N LEU A 11 3.44 -10.10 -16.48
CA LEU A 11 3.91 -8.80 -16.95
C LEU A 11 3.73 -8.83 -18.48
N VAL A 12 2.50 -8.56 -18.92
CA VAL A 12 2.22 -8.30 -20.33
C VAL A 12 2.85 -6.95 -20.63
N ARG A 13 3.90 -6.93 -21.45
CA ARG A 13 4.39 -5.71 -22.09
C ARG A 13 3.20 -5.00 -22.73
N PRO A 14 3.01 -3.68 -22.57
CA PRO A 14 1.90 -3.00 -23.22
C PRO A 14 2.05 -3.16 -24.73
N ARG A 15 1.16 -3.94 -25.33
CA ARG A 15 0.89 -3.93 -26.76
C ARG A 15 0.04 -2.70 -27.01
N ASN A 16 0.43 -1.89 -28.00
CA ASN A 16 -0.32 -0.74 -28.48
C ASN A 16 -1.82 -1.07 -28.58
N ALA A 17 -2.62 -0.53 -27.67
CA ALA A 17 -4.07 -0.56 -27.75
C ALA A 17 -4.52 0.89 -27.99
N LYS A 18 -5.04 1.12 -29.20
CA LYS A 18 -5.87 2.28 -29.52
C LYS A 18 -7.09 2.28 -28.60
N GLU A 19 -7.42 3.49 -28.16
CA GLU A 19 -8.76 3.99 -27.79
C GLU A 19 -9.76 2.96 -27.24
N ASP A 20 -10.04 3.02 -25.93
CA ASP A 20 -11.36 2.71 -25.37
C ASP A 20 -11.50 3.28 -23.94
N ALA A 21 -12.50 4.15 -23.78
CA ALA A 21 -13.23 4.62 -22.59
C ALA A 21 -12.49 5.03 -21.28
N PRO A 22 -12.74 6.25 -20.73
CA PRO A 22 -12.30 6.61 -19.39
C PRO A 22 -13.23 5.96 -18.36
N MET A 23 -12.86 4.79 -17.83
CA MET A 23 -13.53 4.26 -16.63
C MET A 23 -12.87 4.86 -15.39
N ASP A 24 -13.16 6.14 -15.15
CA ASP A 24 -12.98 6.76 -13.83
C ASP A 24 -14.10 6.23 -12.93
N LEU A 25 -13.81 5.18 -12.18
CA LEU A 25 -14.58 4.89 -10.98
C LEU A 25 -14.09 5.86 -9.91
N ASP A 26 -14.87 6.92 -9.70
CA ASP A 26 -14.76 7.80 -8.56
C ASP A 26 -14.63 6.97 -7.26
N SER A 27 -13.84 7.47 -6.32
CA SER A 27 -13.74 6.94 -4.96
C SER A 27 -15.10 6.72 -4.31
N GLN A 28 -16.13 7.52 -4.64
CA GLN A 28 -17.51 7.32 -4.18
C GLN A 28 -18.15 6.02 -4.72
N THR A 29 -17.96 5.69 -5.99
CA THR A 29 -18.50 4.46 -6.60
C THR A 29 -17.83 3.20 -6.04
N LEU A 30 -16.55 3.29 -5.66
CA LEU A 30 -15.85 2.21 -4.95
C LEU A 30 -16.37 2.04 -3.51
N VAL A 31 -16.72 3.14 -2.83
CA VAL A 31 -17.30 3.10 -1.47
C VAL A 31 -18.71 2.48 -1.49
N GLU A 32 -19.55 2.81 -2.47
CA GLU A 32 -20.89 2.23 -2.59
C GLU A 32 -20.83 0.72 -2.86
N ARG A 33 -19.96 0.29 -3.79
CA ARG A 33 -19.73 -1.14 -4.06
C ARG A 33 -19.15 -1.90 -2.86
N ALA A 34 -18.44 -1.21 -1.97
CA ALA A 34 -17.85 -1.83 -0.80
C ALA A 34 -18.88 -2.16 0.30
N ARG A 35 -20.05 -1.49 0.34
CA ARG A 35 -21.04 -1.66 1.42
C ARG A 35 -21.58 -3.10 1.53
N ASP A 36 -21.77 -3.77 0.40
CA ASP A 36 -22.33 -5.13 0.36
C ASP A 36 -21.26 -6.22 0.45
N LEU A 37 -19.98 -5.85 0.56
CA LEU A 37 -18.91 -6.83 0.70
C LEU A 37 -18.92 -7.40 2.12
N PRO A 38 -18.74 -8.73 2.26
CA PRO A 38 -18.66 -9.38 3.56
C PRO A 38 -17.39 -8.95 4.28
N VAL A 39 -17.53 -8.83 5.60
CA VAL A 39 -16.44 -8.58 6.52
C VAL A 39 -15.91 -9.92 7.01
N PHE A 40 -14.60 -10.04 7.19
CA PHE A 40 -14.02 -11.20 7.86
C PHE A 40 -14.35 -11.15 9.36
N ASP A 41 -14.97 -12.19 9.89
CA ASP A 41 -15.47 -12.25 11.27
C ASP A 41 -14.53 -12.99 12.24
N GLY A 42 -13.33 -13.37 11.79
CA GLY A 42 -12.32 -14.05 12.60
C GLY A 42 -11.45 -13.09 13.42
N TYR A 43 -12.08 -12.22 14.22
CA TYR A 43 -11.41 -11.26 15.10
C TYR A 43 -10.48 -11.94 16.14
N PRO A 44 -9.48 -11.23 16.71
CA PRO A 44 -8.95 -9.95 16.26
C PRO A 44 -7.96 -10.07 15.09
N TYR A 45 -7.85 -9.02 14.27
CA TYR A 45 -6.87 -8.93 13.19
C TYR A 45 -6.45 -7.49 12.87
N LEU A 46 -5.28 -7.34 12.26
CA LEU A 46 -4.89 -6.11 11.58
C LEU A 46 -5.27 -6.19 10.11
N VAL A 47 -5.74 -5.08 9.57
CA VAL A 47 -5.99 -4.91 8.14
C VAL A 47 -5.29 -3.65 7.66
N THR A 48 -4.42 -3.79 6.67
CA THR A 48 -3.61 -2.70 6.12
C THR A 48 -4.02 -2.43 4.68
N ALA A 49 -4.51 -1.22 4.41
CA ALA A 49 -4.85 -0.78 3.07
C ALA A 49 -3.57 -0.46 2.28
N LEU A 50 -3.42 -1.06 1.10
CA LEU A 50 -2.25 -0.86 0.25
C LEU A 50 -2.56 0.10 -0.89
N VAL A 51 -3.48 -0.30 -1.76
CA VAL A 51 -3.94 0.45 -2.93
C VAL A 51 -5.44 0.20 -3.11
N GLY A 52 -6.13 0.96 -3.96
CA GLY A 52 -7.59 0.88 -4.12
C GLY A 52 -8.12 -0.56 -4.14
N GLY A 53 -8.83 -0.96 -3.08
CA GLY A 53 -9.42 -2.29 -2.95
C GLY A 53 -8.53 -3.41 -2.40
N LEU A 54 -7.19 -3.27 -2.44
CA LEU A 54 -6.23 -4.26 -1.95
C LEU A 54 -5.91 -4.06 -0.47
N TYR A 55 -6.26 -5.05 0.35
CA TYR A 55 -6.06 -5.02 1.79
C TYR A 55 -5.28 -6.26 2.25
N HIS A 56 -4.27 -6.05 3.08
CA HIS A 56 -3.50 -7.13 3.69
C HIS A 56 -3.97 -7.40 5.11
N PHE A 57 -4.22 -8.68 5.42
CA PHE A 57 -4.73 -9.16 6.70
C PHE A 57 -3.65 -9.88 7.49
N ILE A 58 -3.61 -9.62 8.80
CA ILE A 58 -2.80 -10.32 9.80
C ILE A 58 -3.70 -10.70 10.96
N VAL A 59 -4.05 -11.98 11.08
CA VAL A 59 -4.81 -12.49 12.24
C VAL A 59 -3.92 -12.50 13.47
N LEU A 60 -4.44 -11.98 14.58
CA LEU A 60 -3.74 -11.87 15.87
C LEU A 60 -4.32 -12.88 16.87
N PRO A 61 -3.56 -13.37 17.86
CA PRO A 61 -4.10 -14.24 18.91
C PRO A 61 -5.29 -13.60 19.64
N GLY A 62 -6.31 -14.41 19.95
CA GLY A 62 -7.58 -13.93 20.52
C GLY A 62 -7.55 -13.71 22.03
N ASP A 63 -6.50 -14.21 22.68
CA ASP A 63 -6.21 -14.08 24.10
C ASP A 63 -5.45 -12.79 24.46
N LEU A 64 -5.00 -12.02 23.46
CA LEU A 64 -4.35 -10.74 23.69
C LEU A 64 -5.34 -9.67 24.20
N GLY A 65 -4.90 -8.90 25.19
CA GLY A 65 -5.66 -7.77 25.69
C GLY A 65 -5.77 -6.63 24.68
N ARG A 66 -6.81 -5.80 24.80
CA ARG A 66 -7.05 -4.66 23.91
C ARG A 66 -5.84 -3.71 23.80
N SER A 67 -5.17 -3.41 24.91
CA SER A 67 -3.99 -2.55 24.94
C SER A 67 -2.81 -3.13 24.14
N GLU A 68 -2.62 -4.45 24.18
CA GLU A 68 -1.60 -5.16 23.42
C GLU A 68 -1.92 -5.11 21.92
N LEU A 69 -3.17 -5.38 21.55
CA LEU A 69 -3.65 -5.29 20.17
C LEU A 69 -3.45 -3.89 19.57
N VAL A 70 -3.79 -2.83 20.32
CA VAL A 70 -3.56 -1.43 19.90
C VAL A 70 -2.07 -1.15 19.76
N THR A 71 -1.25 -1.68 20.66
CA THR A 71 0.22 -1.53 20.59
C THR A 71 0.77 -2.19 19.32
N LEU A 72 0.30 -3.39 18.96
CA LEU A 72 0.68 -4.07 17.71
C LEU A 72 0.28 -3.25 16.48
N ALA A 73 -0.95 -2.71 16.46
CA ALA A 73 -1.44 -1.87 15.37
C ALA A 73 -0.57 -0.60 15.21
N ARG A 74 -0.24 0.07 16.33
CA ARG A 74 0.63 1.25 16.33
C ARG A 74 2.04 0.95 15.85
N ARG A 75 2.61 -0.18 16.25
CA ARG A 75 3.92 -0.64 15.77
C ARG A 75 3.91 -0.93 14.28
N GLN A 76 2.86 -1.59 13.79
CA GLN A 76 2.67 -1.86 12.37
C GLN A 76 2.65 -0.55 11.58
N HIS A 77 1.77 0.38 11.96
CA HIS A 77 1.63 1.68 11.31
C HIS A 77 2.91 2.52 11.42
N SER A 78 3.53 2.61 12.60
CA SER A 78 4.73 3.44 12.80
C SER A 78 5.91 2.97 11.93
N ALA A 79 6.02 1.65 11.70
CA ALA A 79 7.10 1.09 10.90
C ALA A 79 6.92 1.35 9.40
N ASN A 80 5.70 1.21 8.87
CA ASN A 80 5.49 1.27 7.42
C ASN A 80 4.72 2.52 6.94
N ARG A 81 4.09 3.28 7.85
CA ARG A 81 3.16 4.39 7.63
C ARG A 81 2.03 4.08 6.63
N LEU A 82 1.67 2.80 6.50
CA LEU A 82 0.52 2.36 5.74
C LEU A 82 -0.73 2.49 6.61
N ARG A 83 -1.87 2.74 5.98
CA ARG A 83 -3.14 2.87 6.71
C ARG A 83 -3.52 1.51 7.29
N THR A 84 -3.40 1.36 8.60
CA THR A 84 -3.67 0.11 9.32
C THR A 84 -4.85 0.30 10.27
N CYS A 85 -5.77 -0.65 10.24
CA CYS A 85 -6.89 -0.76 11.17
C CYS A 85 -6.73 -2.04 12.01
N LEU A 86 -7.00 -1.92 13.30
CA LEU A 86 -7.24 -3.03 14.20
C LEU A 86 -8.74 -3.32 14.22
N ALA A 87 -9.13 -4.52 13.82
CA ALA A 87 -10.49 -5.02 13.99
C ALA A 87 -10.51 -5.98 15.18
N GLY A 88 -11.09 -5.55 16.30
CA GLY A 88 -11.25 -6.34 17.52
C GLY A 88 -12.62 -7.01 17.65
N GLY A 89 -13.59 -6.65 16.81
CA GLY A 89 -14.96 -7.16 16.83
C GLY A 89 -15.83 -6.51 15.76
N PRO A 90 -17.12 -6.88 15.65
CA PRO A 90 -18.04 -6.36 14.62
C PRO A 90 -18.19 -4.84 14.67
N ASP A 91 -18.25 -4.26 15.87
CA ASP A 91 -18.38 -2.81 16.12
C ASP A 91 -17.14 -2.21 16.79
N ALA A 92 -16.01 -2.93 16.73
CA ALA A 92 -14.77 -2.55 17.39
C ALA A 92 -13.63 -2.48 16.37
N ALA A 93 -13.60 -1.38 15.62
CA ALA A 93 -12.51 -1.05 14.70
C ALA A 93 -11.75 0.19 15.18
N THR A 94 -10.45 0.23 14.93
CA THR A 94 -9.59 1.36 15.30
C THR A 94 -8.54 1.57 14.22
N TYR A 95 -8.66 2.67 13.46
CA TYR A 95 -7.59 3.08 12.55
C TYR A 95 -6.48 3.78 13.34
N VAL A 96 -5.25 3.36 13.08
CA VAL A 96 -4.07 4.09 13.54
C VAL A 96 -3.72 5.13 12.49
N SER A 97 -3.72 6.39 12.91
CA SER A 97 -3.23 7.53 12.12
C SER A 97 -2.02 8.17 12.82
N ASP A 98 -1.33 9.06 12.12
CA ASP A 98 -0.25 9.88 12.69
C ASP A 98 -0.77 10.86 13.76
N ASP A 99 -2.06 11.22 13.74
CA ASP A 99 -2.70 12.24 14.57
C ASP A 99 -3.54 11.67 15.75
N GLY A 100 -3.68 10.35 15.84
CA GLY A 100 -4.57 9.68 16.81
C GLY A 100 -5.88 9.19 16.18
N GLU A 101 -6.54 8.27 16.89
CA GLU A 101 -7.59 7.39 16.35
C GLU A 101 -8.80 8.13 15.77
N GLU A 102 -9.26 7.69 14.59
CA GLU A 102 -10.64 7.94 14.14
C GLU A 102 -11.24 6.73 13.41
N VAL A 103 -12.56 6.57 13.61
CA VAL A 103 -13.57 5.73 12.93
C VAL A 103 -13.73 4.26 13.37
N ALA A 104 -15.01 3.87 13.56
CA ALA A 104 -15.52 2.65 14.18
C ALA A 104 -15.84 1.48 13.22
N GLU A 105 -15.76 1.66 11.90
CA GLU A 105 -16.16 0.62 10.93
C GLU A 105 -14.97 -0.20 10.42
N VAL A 106 -15.13 -1.53 10.46
CA VAL A 106 -14.17 -2.49 9.91
C VAL A 106 -14.15 -2.33 8.38
N PRO A 107 -12.97 -2.13 7.74
CA PRO A 107 -12.90 -1.95 6.30
C PRO A 107 -13.40 -3.18 5.55
N ARG A 108 -14.34 -2.93 4.64
CA ARG A 108 -14.80 -3.88 3.63
C ARG A 108 -13.84 -3.85 2.45
N CYS A 109 -13.38 -5.02 2.02
CA CYS A 109 -12.29 -5.15 1.05
C CYS A 109 -12.73 -5.93 -0.18
N THR A 110 -12.33 -5.46 -1.37
CA THR A 110 -12.54 -6.19 -2.64
C THR A 110 -11.51 -7.28 -2.82
N ASP A 111 -10.25 -6.98 -2.48
CA ASP A 111 -9.11 -7.85 -2.74
C ASP A 111 -8.33 -8.09 -1.43
N PRO A 112 -8.83 -8.95 -0.53
CA PRO A 112 -8.10 -9.34 0.66
C PRO A 112 -6.95 -10.28 0.30
N ILE A 113 -5.80 -10.08 0.93
CA ILE A 113 -4.63 -10.96 0.87
C ILE A 113 -4.04 -11.16 2.27
N SER A 114 -3.20 -12.18 2.45
CA SER A 114 -2.47 -12.44 3.70
C SER A 114 -1.05 -12.92 3.42
N ASP A 115 -0.25 -13.14 4.47
CA ASP A 115 1.09 -13.76 4.43
C ASP A 115 2.19 -13.02 3.64
N ARG A 116 1.92 -11.83 3.09
CA ARG A 116 2.88 -11.01 2.33
C ARG A 116 3.48 -9.81 3.08
N LEU A 117 2.83 -9.34 4.14
CA LEU A 117 3.35 -8.32 5.04
C LEU A 117 3.37 -8.93 6.44
N LEU A 118 4.56 -8.96 7.05
CA LEU A 118 4.72 -9.54 8.38
C LEU A 118 4.31 -8.52 9.45
N GLY A 119 3.63 -9.02 10.49
CA GLY A 119 3.33 -8.26 11.70
C GLY A 119 4.59 -7.97 12.53
N PRO A 120 4.48 -7.08 13.53
CA PRO A 120 5.61 -6.68 14.38
C PRO A 120 6.11 -7.78 15.31
N GLU A 121 5.26 -8.75 15.64
CA GLU A 121 5.51 -9.80 16.64
C GLU A 121 5.09 -11.19 16.15
N GLU A 122 5.86 -12.21 16.57
CA GLU A 122 5.72 -13.58 16.10
C GLU A 122 5.04 -14.32 17.22
N PHE A 123 3.92 -14.94 16.90
CA PHE A 123 3.10 -15.60 17.89
C PHE A 123 3.22 -17.11 17.72
N PRO A 124 3.26 -17.87 18.82
CA PRO A 124 3.08 -19.32 18.76
C PRO A 124 1.79 -19.68 18.03
N ILE A 125 1.86 -20.63 17.10
CA ILE A 125 0.67 -21.08 16.37
C ILE A 125 -0.14 -22.05 17.24
N THR A 126 -1.05 -21.49 18.02
CA THR A 126 -2.05 -22.22 18.80
C THR A 126 -3.10 -22.87 17.87
N ALA A 127 -3.87 -23.83 18.38
CA ALA A 127 -4.98 -24.43 17.62
C ALA A 127 -6.02 -23.36 17.22
N GLU A 128 -6.30 -22.44 18.14
CA GLU A 128 -7.20 -21.30 17.94
C GLU A 128 -6.73 -20.35 16.82
N LEU A 129 -5.45 -19.94 16.84
CA LEU A 129 -4.89 -19.05 15.82
C LEU A 129 -4.84 -19.76 14.45
N ARG A 130 -4.52 -21.05 14.43
CA ARG A 130 -4.51 -21.87 13.21
C ARG A 130 -5.89 -21.95 12.57
N ASP A 131 -6.94 -22.15 13.36
CA ASP A 131 -8.32 -22.19 12.87
C ASP A 131 -8.73 -20.87 12.23
N ARG A 132 -8.45 -19.73 12.89
CA ARG A 132 -8.76 -18.41 12.30
C ARG A 132 -7.93 -18.09 11.06
N GLN A 133 -6.67 -18.53 10.99
CA GLN A 133 -5.87 -18.45 9.76
C GLN A 133 -6.48 -19.28 8.63
N HIS A 134 -7.00 -20.48 8.93
CA HIS A 134 -7.71 -21.30 7.95
C HIS A 134 -8.99 -20.60 7.46
N ARG A 135 -9.80 -20.04 8.36
CA ARG A 135 -10.98 -19.24 8.01
C ARG A 135 -10.64 -18.02 7.16
N LEU A 136 -9.55 -17.31 7.46
CA LEU A 136 -9.08 -16.18 6.64
C LEU A 136 -8.76 -16.63 5.21
N ARG A 137 -8.10 -17.78 5.05
CA ARG A 137 -7.79 -18.33 3.73
C ARG A 137 -9.06 -18.66 2.95
N ALA A 138 -10.06 -19.25 3.61
CA ALA A 138 -11.36 -19.50 3.01
C ALA A 138 -12.07 -18.19 2.60
N PHE A 139 -12.03 -17.17 3.46
CA PHE A 139 -12.56 -15.83 3.16
C PHE A 139 -11.90 -15.19 1.92
N ILE A 140 -10.56 -15.25 1.84
CA ILE A 140 -9.79 -14.76 0.69
C ILE A 140 -10.11 -15.55 -0.58
N ALA A 141 -10.24 -16.88 -0.50
CA ALA A 141 -10.62 -17.69 -1.65
C ALA A 141 -12.03 -17.32 -2.15
N ALA A 142 -12.97 -17.11 -1.23
CA ALA A 142 -14.33 -16.71 -1.55
C ALA A 142 -14.46 -15.27 -2.08
N SER A 143 -13.54 -14.35 -1.77
CA SER A 143 -13.51 -13.03 -2.42
C SER A 143 -12.96 -13.13 -3.84
N GLN A 144 -11.92 -13.95 -4.06
CA GLN A 144 -11.32 -14.13 -5.38
C GLN A 144 -12.26 -14.76 -6.40
N THR A 145 -13.19 -15.62 -5.98
CA THR A 145 -14.23 -16.17 -6.86
C THR A 145 -15.28 -15.13 -7.26
N ARG A 146 -15.47 -14.08 -6.47
CA ARG A 146 -16.43 -12.99 -6.73
C ARG A 146 -15.82 -11.87 -7.56
N SER A 147 -14.51 -11.68 -7.48
CA SER A 147 -13.78 -10.74 -8.33
C SER A 147 -13.73 -11.29 -9.77
N ALA A 148 -14.45 -10.66 -10.70
CA ALA A 148 -14.58 -11.09 -12.10
C ALA A 148 -13.30 -10.92 -12.96
N GLY A 149 -12.12 -10.92 -12.35
CA GLY A 149 -10.88 -10.48 -12.97
C GLY A 149 -10.85 -8.95 -13.05
N GLY A 150 -9.91 -8.34 -12.34
CA GLY A 150 -9.68 -6.90 -12.35
C GLY A 150 -8.19 -6.61 -12.32
N TYR A 151 -7.80 -5.41 -12.77
CA TYR A 151 -6.44 -4.93 -12.64
C TYR A 151 -6.36 -4.01 -11.43
N LEU A 152 -5.38 -4.24 -10.56
CA LEU A 152 -5.04 -3.30 -9.50
C LEU A 152 -4.38 -2.08 -10.14
N VAL A 153 -5.01 -0.93 -9.97
CA VAL A 153 -4.49 0.34 -10.47
C VAL A 153 -4.06 1.17 -9.27
N ASP A 154 -2.75 1.34 -9.10
CA ASP A 154 -2.19 2.37 -8.23
C ASP A 154 -1.74 3.52 -9.12
N ARG A 155 -2.43 4.67 -8.99
CA ARG A 155 -2.11 5.86 -9.78
C ARG A 155 -1.24 6.79 -8.95
N MET A 156 -0.30 7.42 -9.64
CA MET A 156 0.42 8.57 -9.12
C MET A 156 -0.58 9.61 -8.63
N ARG A 157 -0.47 9.98 -7.35
CA ARG A 157 -1.32 11.01 -6.75
C ARG A 157 -0.61 12.34 -6.81
N GLY A 158 -1.39 13.40 -7.06
CA GLY A 158 -0.93 14.79 -7.05
C GLY A 158 -1.97 15.67 -6.39
N ARG A 159 -1.53 16.87 -5.99
CA ARG A 159 -2.45 17.95 -5.61
C ARG A 159 -2.86 18.72 -6.86
N THR A 160 -4.01 19.38 -6.85
CA THR A 160 -4.38 20.28 -7.95
C THR A 160 -3.35 21.40 -8.08
N ALA A 161 -2.95 21.70 -9.31
CA ALA A 161 -2.02 22.77 -9.63
C ALA A 161 -2.69 24.14 -9.44
N THR A 162 -2.01 25.05 -8.77
CA THR A 162 -2.38 26.47 -8.75
C THR A 162 -1.87 27.18 -10.00
N ALA A 163 -2.38 28.39 -10.28
CA ALA A 163 -1.85 29.21 -11.37
C ALA A 163 -0.36 29.52 -11.19
N GLU A 164 0.10 29.71 -9.95
CA GLU A 164 1.51 29.91 -9.64
C GLU A 164 2.35 28.67 -9.95
N ASP A 165 1.86 27.48 -9.61
CA ASP A 165 2.55 26.23 -9.94
C ASP A 165 2.72 26.07 -11.45
N LEU A 166 1.69 26.39 -12.24
CA LEU A 166 1.74 26.32 -13.70
C LEU A 166 2.83 27.21 -14.29
N VAL A 167 3.14 28.34 -13.67
CA VAL A 167 4.24 29.22 -14.12
C VAL A 167 5.58 28.70 -13.61
N ARG A 168 5.68 28.38 -12.31
CA ARG A 168 6.93 28.06 -11.62
C ARG A 168 7.51 26.70 -12.00
N LEU A 169 6.67 25.73 -12.32
CA LEU A 169 7.05 24.31 -12.53
C LEU A 169 7.00 23.88 -14.00
N SER A 170 6.77 24.82 -14.93
CA SER A 170 6.62 24.51 -16.35
C SER A 170 7.96 24.26 -17.02
N GLY A 171 7.99 23.25 -17.90
CA GLY A 171 9.14 22.91 -18.73
C GLY A 171 10.17 22.02 -18.06
N THR A 172 11.35 21.96 -18.68
CA THR A 172 12.51 21.20 -18.22
C THR A 172 13.74 22.09 -18.22
N ASP A 173 14.75 21.73 -17.42
CA ASP A 173 16.07 22.33 -17.49
C ASP A 173 16.86 21.85 -18.74
N PRO A 174 18.08 22.37 -18.99
CA PRO A 174 18.90 21.98 -20.14
C PRO A 174 19.27 20.48 -20.19
N ASP A 175 19.25 19.80 -19.04
CA ASP A 175 19.53 18.37 -18.93
C ASP A 175 18.26 17.51 -19.11
N GLY A 176 17.11 18.14 -19.37
CA GLY A 176 15.82 17.48 -19.55
C GLY A 176 15.13 17.08 -18.25
N VAL A 177 15.58 17.60 -17.11
CA VAL A 177 14.95 17.35 -15.81
C VAL A 177 13.76 18.31 -15.65
N PRO A 178 12.58 17.83 -15.22
CA PRO A 178 11.44 18.71 -14.94
C PRO A 178 11.78 19.83 -13.96
N VAL A 179 11.36 21.05 -14.30
CA VAL A 179 11.54 22.21 -13.43
C VAL A 179 10.87 21.95 -12.08
N GLY A 180 11.56 22.32 -11.00
CA GLY A 180 11.12 22.11 -9.62
C GLY A 180 11.68 20.86 -8.95
N LEU A 181 12.33 19.97 -9.71
CA LEU A 181 13.13 18.89 -9.15
C LEU A 181 14.54 19.36 -8.83
N ALA A 182 15.06 18.94 -7.68
CA ALA A 182 16.42 19.22 -7.24
C ALA A 182 17.05 17.97 -6.61
N ARG A 183 18.37 17.84 -6.70
CA ARG A 183 19.09 16.73 -6.06
C ARG A 183 19.05 16.88 -4.54
N CYS A 184 18.77 15.77 -3.85
CA CYS A 184 18.86 15.69 -2.40
C CYS A 184 20.32 15.83 -1.95
N ALA A 185 20.59 16.71 -0.99
CA ALA A 185 21.95 16.93 -0.46
C ALA A 185 22.57 15.68 0.21
N VAL A 186 21.74 14.71 0.62
CA VAL A 186 22.20 13.50 1.34
C VAL A 186 22.37 12.32 0.40
N CYS A 187 21.34 11.98 -0.39
CA CYS A 187 21.34 10.77 -1.21
C CYS A 187 21.44 11.02 -2.72
N THR A 188 21.63 12.29 -3.12
CA THR A 188 21.80 12.78 -4.49
C THR A 188 20.67 12.50 -5.49
N ALA A 189 19.69 11.66 -5.11
CA ALA A 189 18.47 11.43 -5.87
C ALA A 189 17.60 12.68 -5.90
N TYR A 190 16.86 12.86 -6.99
CA TYR A 190 15.94 13.99 -7.14
C TYR A 190 14.77 13.92 -6.15
N ARG A 191 14.33 15.11 -5.74
CA ARG A 191 13.13 15.39 -4.96
C ARG A 191 12.55 16.73 -5.39
N GLY A 192 11.28 16.96 -5.09
CA GLY A 192 10.63 18.24 -5.35
C GLY A 192 9.21 18.03 -5.87
N GLU A 193 8.68 19.07 -6.49
CA GLU A 193 7.39 19.06 -7.14
C GLU A 193 7.59 19.34 -8.63
N TYR A 194 6.75 18.76 -9.48
CA TYR A 194 6.77 19.02 -10.91
C TYR A 194 5.37 18.87 -11.52
N LEU A 195 5.22 19.37 -12.75
CA LEU A 195 4.02 19.21 -13.56
C LEU A 195 4.18 18.00 -14.51
N PRO A 196 3.43 16.91 -14.34
CA PRO A 196 3.40 15.81 -15.29
C PRO A 196 2.69 16.21 -16.59
N GLY A 197 3.38 16.13 -17.72
CA GLY A 197 2.77 16.41 -19.02
C GLY A 197 1.59 15.49 -19.40
N HIS A 198 1.54 14.28 -18.83
CA HIS A 198 0.47 13.30 -19.10
C HIS A 198 -0.74 13.42 -18.15
N GLN A 199 -0.68 14.31 -17.15
CA GLN A 199 -1.77 14.59 -16.21
C GLN A 199 -1.85 16.11 -15.97
N PRO A 200 -2.34 16.87 -16.97
CA PRO A 200 -2.39 18.32 -16.87
C PRO A 200 -3.25 18.76 -15.69
N GLY A 201 -2.80 19.81 -14.98
CA GLY A 201 -3.51 20.37 -13.83
C GLY A 201 -3.21 19.68 -12.49
N LEU A 202 -2.31 18.71 -12.43
CA LEU A 202 -1.79 18.14 -11.18
C LEU A 202 -0.35 18.56 -10.93
N VAL A 203 0.00 18.75 -9.66
CA VAL A 203 1.37 18.83 -9.17
C VAL A 203 1.69 17.54 -8.45
N VAL A 204 2.72 16.84 -8.91
CA VAL A 204 3.17 15.59 -8.31
C VAL A 204 4.45 15.84 -7.52
N ARG A 205 4.50 15.29 -6.32
CA ARG A 205 5.71 15.29 -5.49
C ARG A 205 6.58 14.07 -5.79
N VAL A 206 7.83 14.34 -6.13
CA VAL A 206 8.92 13.37 -6.27
C VAL A 206 9.66 13.26 -4.94
N PHE A 207 9.83 12.04 -4.45
CA PHE A 207 10.49 11.76 -3.17
C PHE A 207 11.87 11.15 -3.40
N CYS A 208 12.86 11.66 -2.67
CA CYS A 208 14.19 11.04 -2.67
C CYS A 208 14.25 9.81 -1.75
N ARG A 209 15.37 9.08 -1.78
CA ARG A 209 15.58 7.87 -0.96
C ARG A 209 15.56 8.14 0.55
N CYS A 210 15.87 9.36 0.98
CA CYS A 210 15.86 9.72 2.41
C CYS A 210 14.46 9.81 2.99
N GLU A 211 13.46 10.11 2.16
CA GLU A 211 12.06 10.25 2.56
C GLU A 211 11.31 8.90 2.53
N ASN A 212 11.99 7.81 2.16
CA ASN A 212 11.44 6.47 2.25
C ASN A 212 11.41 6.02 3.72
N HIS A 213 10.23 6.07 4.34
CA HIS A 213 9.98 5.58 5.69
C HIS A 213 9.37 4.17 5.73
N ASN A 214 9.03 3.55 4.60
CA ASN A 214 8.32 2.26 4.63
C ASN A 214 9.27 1.15 5.09
N ARG A 215 9.14 0.70 6.33
CA ARG A 215 9.90 -0.41 6.91
C ARG A 215 8.99 -1.58 7.26
N CYS A 216 9.53 -2.79 7.18
CA CYS A 216 8.86 -3.96 7.71
C CYS A 216 8.74 -3.84 9.22
N ALA A 217 7.54 -4.02 9.78
CA ALA A 217 7.31 -3.97 11.22
C ALA A 217 8.08 -5.05 11.99
N ARG A 218 8.45 -6.14 11.30
CA ARG A 218 9.24 -7.26 11.85
C ARG A 218 10.72 -6.94 11.98
N CYS A 219 11.37 -6.68 10.85
CA CYS A 219 12.84 -6.63 10.75
C CYS A 219 13.37 -5.20 10.63
N LEU A 220 12.48 -4.20 10.54
CA LEU A 220 12.78 -2.78 10.36
C LEU A 220 13.60 -2.44 9.11
N HIS A 221 13.80 -3.39 8.19
CA HIS A 221 14.40 -3.12 6.88
C HIS A 221 13.37 -2.48 5.95
N ARG A 222 13.86 -1.84 4.88
CA ARG A 222 13.00 -1.23 3.86
C ARG A 222 12.12 -2.28 3.20
N LEU A 223 10.83 -1.98 3.06
CA LEU A 223 9.92 -2.81 2.27
C LEU A 223 10.23 -2.76 0.77
N HIS A 224 10.78 -1.62 0.32
CA HIS A 224 11.18 -1.38 -1.05
C HIS A 224 12.28 -0.31 -1.08
N GLU A 225 13.11 -0.26 -2.13
CA GLU A 225 14.20 0.72 -2.25
C GLU A 225 13.69 2.17 -2.27
N HIS A 226 12.54 2.38 -2.89
CA HIS A 226 11.81 3.65 -2.96
C HIS A 226 10.56 3.64 -2.06
N ARG A 227 10.08 4.84 -1.69
CA ARG A 227 8.86 5.00 -0.89
C ARG A 227 7.66 4.40 -1.63
N LEU A 228 6.86 3.61 -0.93
CA LEU A 228 5.61 3.02 -1.42
C LEU A 228 4.55 4.09 -1.64
N GLY A 229 3.74 3.96 -2.69
CA GLY A 229 2.69 4.93 -3.01
C GLY A 229 3.22 6.30 -3.44
N ALA A 230 4.48 6.38 -3.89
CA ALA A 230 5.17 7.64 -4.17
C ALA A 230 5.77 7.66 -5.58
N ALA A 231 6.16 8.86 -6.03
CA ALA A 231 6.89 9.05 -7.28
C ALA A 231 8.38 9.31 -7.01
N TYR A 232 9.25 8.85 -7.92
CA TYR A 232 10.69 9.13 -7.93
C TYR A 232 11.14 9.45 -9.37
N TYR A 233 12.22 10.22 -9.54
CA TYR A 233 12.80 10.45 -10.85
C TYR A 233 13.87 9.37 -11.14
N ASP A 234 13.74 8.68 -12.27
CA ASP A 234 14.72 7.72 -12.79
C ASP A 234 15.59 8.40 -13.84
N GLU A 235 16.83 8.71 -13.45
CA GLU A 235 17.82 9.35 -14.33
C GLU A 235 18.13 8.52 -15.57
N ARG A 236 18.11 7.18 -15.47
CA ARG A 236 18.42 6.30 -16.61
C ARG A 236 17.36 6.35 -17.70
N ARG A 237 16.14 6.72 -17.31
CA ARG A 237 14.98 6.81 -18.21
C ARG A 237 14.54 8.25 -18.43
N ALA A 238 15.27 9.22 -17.88
CA ALA A 238 14.95 10.65 -17.90
C ALA A 238 13.46 10.93 -17.60
N GLY A 239 12.92 10.34 -16.53
CA GLY A 239 11.48 10.42 -16.28
C GLY A 239 11.06 10.08 -14.86
N VAL A 240 9.85 10.49 -14.49
CA VAL A 240 9.26 10.21 -13.18
C VAL A 240 8.49 8.89 -13.23
N TRP A 241 8.78 8.02 -12.26
CA TRP A 241 8.18 6.71 -12.08
C TRP A 241 7.41 6.65 -10.77
N HIS A 242 6.28 5.94 -10.79
CA HIS A 242 5.51 5.66 -9.60
C HIS A 242 5.88 4.28 -9.04
N VAL A 243 6.00 4.19 -7.72
CA VAL A 243 6.19 2.95 -6.97
C VAL A 243 4.85 2.55 -6.37
N PRO A 244 4.17 1.52 -6.91
CA PRO A 244 2.92 1.06 -6.34
C PRO A 244 3.09 0.58 -4.89
N ALA A 245 2.09 0.80 -4.04
CA ALA A 245 2.23 0.41 -2.63
C ALA A 245 2.32 -1.12 -2.44
N PHE A 246 1.76 -1.91 -3.36
CA PHE A 246 1.88 -3.36 -3.35
C PHE A 246 3.30 -3.87 -3.65
N CYS A 247 4.23 -3.05 -4.14
CA CYS A 247 5.65 -3.44 -4.27
C CYS A 247 6.28 -3.85 -2.93
N GLY A 248 5.76 -3.35 -1.80
CA GLY A 248 6.22 -3.75 -0.47
C GLY A 248 5.93 -5.22 -0.12
N LEU A 249 5.02 -5.88 -0.83
CA LEU A 249 4.64 -7.28 -0.61
C LEU A 249 5.68 -8.29 -1.08
N SER A 250 6.69 -7.83 -1.83
CA SER A 250 7.84 -8.64 -2.25
C SER A 250 8.96 -8.67 -1.22
N HIS A 251 8.84 -7.90 -0.12
CA HIS A 251 9.83 -7.90 0.95
C HIS A 251 9.92 -9.27 1.62
N VAL A 252 11.16 -9.76 1.79
CA VAL A 252 11.47 -10.96 2.57
C VAL A 252 12.36 -10.53 3.73
N CYS A 253 11.95 -10.83 4.95
CA CYS A 253 12.79 -10.57 6.11
C CYS A 253 14.05 -11.45 6.05
N PRO A 254 15.24 -10.90 6.35
CA PRO A 254 16.44 -11.71 6.48
C PRO A 254 16.24 -12.76 7.58
N GLN A 255 16.86 -13.93 7.42
CA GLN A 255 16.79 -14.97 8.44
C GLN A 255 17.48 -14.48 9.72
N ARG A 256 16.98 -14.89 10.90
CA ARG A 256 17.56 -14.49 12.19
C ARG A 256 19.04 -14.95 12.23
N GLY A 257 19.97 -14.02 12.07
CA GLY A 257 21.42 -14.30 12.07
C GLY A 257 22.23 -13.49 11.05
N GLU A 258 21.57 -12.97 10.02
CA GLU A 258 22.19 -12.08 9.04
C GLU A 258 21.89 -10.63 9.45
N ARG A 259 22.80 -10.04 10.24
CA ARG A 259 22.82 -8.60 10.53
C ARG A 259 24.11 -7.99 10.01
#